data_AF-A0A929GGR5-F1
#
_entry.id   AF-A0A929GGR5-F1
#
_cell.length_a   1.000
_cell.length_b   1.000
_cell.length_c   1.000
_cell.angle_alpha   90.00
_cell.angle_beta   90.00
_cell.angle_gamma   90.00
#
_symmetry.space_group_name_H-M   'P 1'
#
loop_
_entity.id
_entity.type
_entity.pdbx_description
1 polymer ?
#
loop_
_entity_poly.entity_id
_entity_poly.type
_entity_poly.pdbx_seq_one_letter_code
_entity_poly.pdbx_strand_id
1 'polypeptide(L)' 'VPILLYSKWCRPDKVSKFAESACLLGGLGRFPATQIMTLAMANALKLDKFGA' A
#
# COMPACT_ATOMS: atom_id res chain seq x y z
N VAL A 1 -9.14 -9.38 -2.82
CA VAL A 1 -9.24 -8.99 -1.40
C VAL A 1 -8.96 -7.49 -1.29
N PRO A 2 -9.79 -6.70 -0.60
CA PRO A 2 -9.52 -5.28 -0.37
C PRO A 2 -8.39 -5.09 0.66
N ILE A 3 -7.45 -4.19 0.38
CA ILE A 3 -6.30 -3.88 1.25
C ILE A 3 -6.24 -2.36 1.42
N LEU A 4 -5.97 -1.91 2.65
CA LEU A 4 -5.72 -0.52 3.01
C LEU A 4 -4.37 -0.42 3.71
N LEU A 5 -3.52 0.50 3.27
CA LEU A 5 -2.24 0.82 3.90
C LEU A 5 -2.26 2.29 4.31
N TYR A 6 -2.02 2.56 5.58
CA TYR A 6 -2.00 3.90 6.14
C TYR A 6 -0.61 4.21 6.72
N SER A 7 -0.01 5.31 6.28
CA SER A 7 1.23 5.86 6.83
C SER A 7 1.29 7.35 6.54
N LYS A 8 2.09 8.08 7.35
CA LYS A 8 2.43 9.49 7.11
C LYS A 8 3.05 9.72 5.72
N TRP A 9 3.69 8.70 5.17
CA TRP A 9 4.40 8.77 3.88
C TRP A 9 3.58 8.23 2.70
N CYS A 10 2.40 7.66 2.95
CA CYS A 10 1.53 7.18 1.88
C CYS A 10 0.97 8.36 1.08
N ARG A 11 0.87 8.18 -0.23
CA ARG A 11 0.17 9.12 -1.11
C ARG A 11 -1.34 8.94 -0.92
N PRO A 12 -2.11 10.02 -0.63
CA PRO A 12 -3.55 9.92 -0.51
C PRO A 12 -4.17 9.58 -1.86
N ASP A 13 -5.10 8.63 -1.86
CA ASP A 13 -5.94 8.31 -3.02
C ASP A 13 -7.29 9.04 -2.94
N LYS A 14 -8.08 8.93 -4.02
CA LYS A 14 -9.38 9.62 -4.14
C LYS A 14 -10.52 8.84 -3.47
N VAL A 15 -10.19 7.75 -2.78
CA VAL A 15 -11.17 6.82 -2.23
C VAL A 15 -11.43 7.16 -0.76
N SER A 16 -12.71 7.29 -0.41
CA SER A 16 -13.12 7.72 0.95
C SER A 16 -13.71 6.59 1.80
N LYS A 17 -13.84 5.37 1.26
CA LYS A 17 -14.49 4.23 1.93
C LYS A 17 -13.72 2.95 1.68
N PHE A 18 -13.69 2.08 2.68
CA PHE A 18 -13.16 0.73 2.55
C PHE A 18 -14.27 -0.21 2.07
N ALA A 19 -14.26 -0.53 0.77
CA ALA A 19 -15.17 -1.46 0.11
C ALA A 19 -14.49 -2.06 -1.12
N GLU A 20 -14.91 -3.24 -1.57
CA GLU A 20 -14.29 -3.94 -2.71
C GLU A 20 -14.26 -3.09 -3.98
N SER A 21 -15.39 -2.46 -4.33
CA SER A 21 -15.50 -1.57 -5.49
C SER A 21 -14.64 -0.32 -5.36
N ALA A 22 -14.48 0.18 -4.13
CA ALA A 22 -13.71 1.39 -3.84
C ALA A 22 -12.20 1.11 -3.93
N CYS A 23 -11.74 -0.03 -3.40
CA CYS A 23 -10.34 -0.46 -3.50
C CYS A 23 -9.89 -0.74 -4.94
N LEU A 24 -10.81 -1.02 -5.88
CA LEU A 24 -10.48 -1.13 -7.31
C LEU A 24 -10.00 0.19 -7.91
N LEU A 25 -10.48 1.32 -7.39
CA LEU A 25 -10.09 2.67 -7.80
C LEU A 25 -9.01 3.28 -6.89
N GLY A 26 -8.59 2.53 -5.86
CA GLY A 26 -7.58 2.95 -4.89
C GLY A 26 -6.17 2.99 -5.46
N GLY A 27 -5.30 3.76 -4.83
CA GLY A 27 -3.95 4.04 -5.33
C GLY A 27 -3.01 2.83 -5.38
N LEU A 28 -3.31 1.75 -4.65
CA LEU A 28 -2.51 0.53 -4.60
C LEU A 28 -2.74 -0.41 -5.80
N GLY A 29 -3.88 -0.29 -6.48
CA GLY A 29 -4.24 -1.19 -7.58
C GLY A 29 -4.31 -2.67 -7.17
N ARG A 30 -4.06 -3.57 -8.12
CA ARG A 30 -3.99 -5.02 -7.91
C ARG A 30 -2.53 -5.46 -7.85
N PHE A 31 -2.12 -6.05 -6.73
CA PHE A 31 -0.76 -6.52 -6.52
C PHE A 31 -0.74 -7.87 -5.77
N PRO A 32 0.33 -8.68 -5.89
CA PRO A 32 0.46 -9.94 -5.17
C PRO A 32 0.51 -9.74 -3.65
N ALA A 33 -0.14 -10.62 -2.90
CA ALA A 33 -0.16 -10.56 -1.42
C ALA A 33 1.26 -10.63 -0.80
N THR A 34 2.22 -11.23 -1.49
CA THR A 34 3.62 -11.30 -1.05
C THR A 34 4.30 -9.94 -0.95
N GLN A 35 3.81 -8.92 -1.67
CA GLN A 35 4.38 -7.57 -1.63
C GLN A 35 3.84 -6.72 -0.47
N ILE A 36 2.82 -7.19 0.26
CA ILE A 36 2.21 -6.45 1.39
C ILE A 36 3.26 -6.09 2.43
N MET A 37 4.09 -7.06 2.82
CA MET A 37 5.11 -6.84 3.84
C MET A 37 6.15 -5.83 3.38
N THR A 38 6.60 -5.92 2.12
CA THR A 38 7.57 -4.98 1.54
C THR A 38 7.02 -3.55 1.50
N LEU A 39 5.77 -3.37 1.09
CA LEU A 39 5.11 -2.06 1.08
C LEU A 39 4.93 -1.49 2.48
N ALA A 40 4.59 -2.33 3.46
CA ALA A 40 4.49 -1.92 4.87
C ALA A 40 5.86 -1.50 5.42
N MET A 41 6.93 -2.26 5.14
CA MET A 41 8.30 -1.91 5.56
C MET A 41 8.81 -0.63 4.89
N ALA A 42 8.49 -0.42 3.62
CA ALA A 42 8.82 0.82 2.91
C ALA A 42 8.24 2.04 3.63
N ASN A 43 6.97 1.96 4.01
CA ASN A 43 6.28 3.02 4.74
C ASN A 43 6.71 3.15 6.21
N ALA A 44 7.33 2.12 6.77
CA ALA A 44 7.92 2.12 8.11
C ALA A 44 9.40 2.55 8.14
N LEU A 45 9.98 2.92 6.98
CA LEU A 45 11.40 3.25 6.82
C LEU A 45 12.33 2.11 7.26
N LYS A 46 11.89 0.86 7.06
CA LYS A 46 12.64 -0.37 7.40
C LYS A 46 13.23 -1.08 6.18
N LEU A 47 13.26 -0.40 5.03
CA LEU A 47 13.95 -0.90 3.84
C LEU A 47 15.35 -0.31 3.77
N ASP A 48 16.32 -1.16 3.45
CA ASP A 48 17.67 -0.75 3.13
C ASP A 48 17.91 -0.86 1.62
N LYS A 49 18.91 -0.13 1.13
CA LYS A 49 19.31 -0.17 -0.28
C LYS A 49 20.01 -1.49 -0.56
N PHE A 50 19.55 -2.22 -1.58
CA PHE A 50 20.25 -3.42 -2.05
C PHE A 50 21.59 -3.04 -2.70
N GLY A 51 22.69 -3.60 -2.20
CA GLY A 51 24.05 -3.40 -2.72
C GLY A 51 24.80 -2.17 -2.18
N ALA A 52 24.51 -1.76 -0.94
CA ALA A 52 25.28 -0.78 -0.19
C ALA A 52 26.31 -1.45 0.73
#